data_AF-A0A1V6U8D1-F1
#
_entry.id   AF-A0A1V6U8D1-F1
#
_cell.length_a   1.000
_cell.length_b   1.000
_cell.length_c   1.000
_cell.angle_alpha   90.00
_cell.angle_beta   90.00
_cell.angle_gamma   90.00
#
_symmetry.space_group_name_H-M   'P 1'
#
loop_
_entity.id
_entity.type
_entity.pdbx_description
1 polymer ?
#
loop_
_entity_poly.entity_id
_entity_poly.type
_entity_poly.pdbx_seq_one_letter_code
_entity_poly.pdbx_strand_id
1 'polypeptide(L)'
;MTARKGRLFGVNSARPLTQSLYRVGQTGDQYAEDPKGKGISWITVELPFSMDPIYTNEMLLEFAILEMQSYRAVIYPESQHYVRHECISFPVVDYPTGTDDIVQVTHIIMARPEEVAEFWLEELRAGRVTLDRERIFPPKNSRKNQDRESTLE
;
A
#
# COMPACT_ATOMS: atom_id res chain seq x y z
N MET A 1 -42.58 5.47 -32.12
CA MET A 1 -41.37 5.26 -32.94
C MET A 1 -40.70 6.62 -33.03
N THR A 2 -39.54 6.90 -32.43
CA THR A 2 -38.23 6.29 -32.69
C THR A 2 -37.31 6.54 -31.48
N ALA A 3 -36.51 5.54 -31.11
CA ALA A 3 -35.52 5.61 -30.04
C ALA A 3 -34.29 6.45 -30.42
N ARG A 4 -33.69 7.15 -29.45
CA ARG A 4 -32.24 7.37 -29.40
C ARG A 4 -31.71 7.16 -27.98
N LYS A 5 -30.95 6.07 -27.87
CA LYS A 5 -30.06 5.69 -26.77
C LYS A 5 -29.03 6.81 -26.54
N GLY A 6 -29.08 7.47 -25.39
CA GLY A 6 -27.96 8.20 -24.82
C GLY A 6 -27.24 7.32 -23.81
N ARG A 7 -26.14 6.69 -24.23
CA ARG A 7 -25.16 6.05 -23.33
C ARG A 7 -24.42 7.17 -22.61
N LEU A 8 -24.62 7.30 -21.30
CA LEU A 8 -23.66 7.98 -20.43
C LEU A 8 -22.77 6.91 -19.83
N PHE A 9 -21.64 6.66 -20.51
CA PHE A 9 -20.48 6.01 -19.92
C PHE A 9 -19.73 7.04 -19.07
N GLY A 10 -19.20 6.58 -17.94
CA GLY A 10 -18.10 7.23 -17.25
C GLY A 10 -18.41 7.59 -15.81
N VAL A 11 -18.50 6.58 -14.95
CA VAL A 11 -18.32 6.76 -13.50
C VAL A 11 -16.85 7.12 -13.29
N ASN A 12 -16.53 8.41 -13.26
CA ASN A 12 -15.30 8.89 -12.64
C ASN A 12 -15.51 8.85 -11.12
N SER A 13 -15.45 7.65 -10.53
CA SER A 13 -15.16 7.56 -9.10
C SER A 13 -13.65 7.73 -8.98
N ALA A 14 -13.20 8.96 -8.77
CA ALA A 14 -11.87 9.21 -8.22
C ALA A 14 -11.72 8.29 -6.99
N ARG A 15 -10.80 7.33 -7.04
CA ARG A 15 -10.56 6.41 -5.92
C ARG A 15 -10.19 7.27 -4.71
N PRO A 16 -10.82 7.08 -3.55
CA PRO A 16 -10.43 7.82 -2.35
C PRO A 16 -8.95 7.55 -2.06
N LEU A 17 -8.17 8.63 -1.95
CA LEU A 17 -6.72 8.64 -1.79
C LEU A 17 -6.23 8.05 -0.44
N THR A 18 -7.11 7.40 0.32
CA THR A 18 -6.87 6.95 1.71
C THR A 18 -7.37 5.51 1.97
N GLN A 19 -7.44 4.68 0.93
CA GLN A 19 -7.96 3.30 1.01
C GLN A 19 -6.83 2.29 0.99
N SER A 20 -6.85 1.32 1.90
CA SER A 20 -5.78 0.33 2.05
C SER A 20 -5.33 -0.33 0.74
N LEU A 21 -4.10 -0.84 0.71
CA LEU A 21 -3.64 -1.71 -0.38
C LEU A 21 -4.38 -3.05 -0.41
N TYR A 22 -4.96 -3.47 0.71
CA TYR A 22 -5.60 -4.76 0.84
C TYR A 22 -7.10 -4.66 0.54
N ARG A 23 -7.57 -5.54 -0.34
CA ARG A 23 -8.99 -5.72 -0.65
C ARG A 23 -9.50 -6.98 0.04
N VAL A 24 -10.55 -6.85 0.84
CA VAL A 24 -11.23 -7.90 1.60
C VAL A 24 -12.47 -8.42 0.88
N GLY A 25 -12.75 -9.72 1.02
CA GLY A 25 -13.98 -10.36 0.56
C GLY A 25 -13.88 -11.06 -0.79
N GLN A 26 -14.81 -12.00 -1.07
CA GLN A 26 -14.78 -12.89 -2.23
C GLN A 26 -14.75 -12.16 -3.59
N THR A 27 -15.22 -10.91 -3.65
CA THR A 27 -15.23 -10.10 -4.87
C THR A 27 -14.11 -9.05 -4.93
N GLY A 28 -13.38 -8.80 -3.84
CA GLY A 28 -12.31 -7.80 -3.80
C GLY A 28 -12.76 -6.34 -3.94
N ASP A 29 -14.05 -6.07 -3.74
CA ASP A 29 -14.64 -4.73 -3.92
C ASP A 29 -14.52 -3.85 -2.67
N GLN A 30 -14.27 -4.45 -1.51
CA GLN A 30 -14.11 -3.72 -0.24
C GLN A 30 -12.65 -3.61 0.12
N TYR A 31 -12.23 -2.42 0.55
CA TYR A 31 -10.87 -2.20 1.05
C TYR A 31 -10.82 -2.48 2.54
N ALA A 32 -9.70 -3.03 3.00
CA ALA A 32 -9.39 -3.06 4.42
C ALA A 32 -9.30 -1.62 4.97
N GLU A 33 -9.46 -1.49 6.28
CA GLU A 33 -9.30 -0.21 6.94
C GLU A 33 -7.85 -0.01 7.35
N ASP A 34 -7.26 1.06 6.84
CA ASP A 34 -5.98 1.53 7.34
C ASP A 34 -6.18 2.27 8.67
N PRO A 35 -5.27 2.07 9.65
CA PRO A 35 -5.36 2.76 10.92
C PRO A 35 -5.13 4.27 10.72
N LYS A 36 -5.89 5.08 11.46
CA LYS A 36 -5.84 6.54 11.40
C LYS A 36 -5.62 7.10 12.81
N GLY A 37 -4.80 8.14 12.91
CA GLY A 37 -4.57 8.81 14.19
C GLY A 37 -3.16 9.36 14.31
N LYS A 38 -2.91 10.07 15.43
CA LYS A 38 -1.56 10.47 15.83
C LYS A 38 -0.82 9.26 16.41
N GLY A 39 0.49 9.21 16.22
CA GLY A 39 1.32 8.09 16.70
C GLY A 39 1.21 6.85 15.82
N ILE A 40 1.06 7.03 14.51
CA ILE A 40 1.18 5.97 13.53
C ILE A 40 2.30 6.38 12.56
N SER A 41 3.32 5.55 12.47
CA SER A 41 4.33 5.62 11.41
C SER A 41 4.04 4.58 10.34
N TRP A 42 4.53 4.83 9.14
CA TRP A 42 4.34 3.98 7.98
C TRP A 42 5.68 3.51 7.45
N ILE A 43 5.93 2.22 7.58
CA ILE A 43 7.15 1.59 7.10
C ILE A 43 6.93 1.19 5.65
N THR A 44 7.68 1.82 4.76
CA THR A 44 7.50 1.71 3.31
C THR A 44 8.66 0.96 2.70
N VAL A 45 8.32 -0.06 1.92
CA VAL A 45 9.27 -0.80 1.07
C VAL A 45 9.06 -0.37 -0.38
N GLU A 46 10.14 0.02 -1.04
CA GLU A 46 10.14 0.27 -2.49
C GLU A 46 10.24 -1.05 -3.27
N LEU A 47 9.51 -1.13 -4.37
CA LEU A 47 9.37 -2.31 -5.22
C LEU A 47 9.87 -1.97 -6.63
N PRO A 48 10.84 -2.70 -7.18
CA PRO A 48 11.22 -2.52 -8.58
C PRO A 48 10.03 -2.73 -9.53
N PHE A 49 9.77 -1.79 -10.45
CA PHE A 49 8.66 -1.88 -11.42
C PHE A 49 8.69 -3.19 -12.25
N SER A 50 9.87 -3.77 -12.47
CA SER A 50 10.04 -5.05 -13.15
C SER A 50 9.36 -6.23 -12.46
N MET A 51 8.97 -6.08 -11.18
CA MET A 51 8.27 -7.12 -10.43
C MET A 51 6.80 -7.27 -10.84
N ASP A 52 6.15 -6.24 -11.38
CA ASP A 52 4.71 -6.30 -11.69
C ASP A 52 4.31 -7.50 -12.57
N PRO A 53 4.95 -7.78 -13.73
CA PRO A 53 4.55 -8.92 -14.54
C PRO A 53 5.03 -10.28 -14.00
N ILE A 54 5.93 -10.32 -13.01
CA ILE A 54 6.64 -11.53 -12.59
C ILE A 54 6.13 -12.05 -11.23
N TYR A 55 5.89 -11.14 -10.28
CA TYR A 55 5.68 -11.49 -8.88
C TYR A 55 4.19 -11.62 -8.59
N THR A 56 3.80 -12.71 -7.94
CA THR A 56 2.45 -12.85 -7.36
C THR A 56 2.27 -11.90 -6.18
N ASN A 57 1.04 -11.78 -5.67
CA ASN A 57 0.78 -10.95 -4.48
C ASN A 57 1.52 -11.49 -3.25
N GLU A 58 1.62 -12.80 -3.09
CA GLU A 58 2.40 -13.41 -2.00
C GLU A 58 3.89 -13.05 -2.13
N MET A 59 4.46 -13.20 -3.34
CA MET A 59 5.88 -12.89 -3.59
C MET A 59 6.22 -11.42 -3.31
N LEU A 60 5.29 -10.48 -3.53
CA LEU A 60 5.49 -9.07 -3.21
C LEU A 60 5.57 -8.83 -1.69
N LEU A 61 4.75 -9.50 -0.88
CA LEU A 61 4.84 -9.40 0.57
C LEU A 61 6.06 -10.14 1.14
N GLU A 62 6.41 -11.30 0.59
CA GLU A 62 7.63 -12.01 0.96
C GLU A 62 8.87 -11.14 0.67
N PHE A 63 8.90 -10.47 -0.47
CA PHE A 63 9.95 -9.50 -0.77
C PHE A 63 9.96 -8.34 0.24
N ALA A 64 8.80 -7.78 0.57
CA ALA A 64 8.71 -6.69 1.53
C ALA A 64 9.22 -7.09 2.93
N ILE A 65 8.90 -8.29 3.39
CA ILE A 65 9.42 -8.87 4.64
C ILE A 65 10.96 -8.92 4.60
N LEU A 66 11.54 -9.45 3.52
CA LEU A 66 13.00 -9.52 3.38
C LEU A 66 13.67 -8.15 3.37
N GLU A 67 13.06 -7.14 2.75
CA GLU A 67 13.56 -5.76 2.76
C GLU A 67 13.53 -5.15 4.17
N MET A 68 12.47 -5.42 4.95
CA MET A 68 12.36 -4.97 6.34
C MET A 68 13.39 -5.64 7.25
N GLN A 69 13.54 -6.97 7.15
CA GLN A 69 14.56 -7.74 7.87
C GLN A 69 15.98 -7.27 7.53
N SER A 70 16.18 -6.75 6.31
CA SER A 70 17.44 -6.19 5.85
C SER A 70 17.62 -4.70 6.15
N TYR A 71 16.70 -4.08 6.89
CA TYR A 71 16.72 -2.64 7.21
C TYR A 71 16.74 -1.72 5.98
N ARG A 72 16.09 -2.15 4.88
CA ARG A 72 15.98 -1.37 3.63
C ARG A 72 14.62 -0.69 3.44
N ALA A 73 13.75 -0.76 4.43
CA ALA A 73 12.50 0.00 4.46
C ALA A 73 12.71 1.43 5.00
N VAL A 74 11.83 2.34 4.61
CA VAL A 74 11.90 3.77 4.99
C VAL A 74 10.65 4.15 5.78
N ILE A 75 10.83 4.95 6.83
CA ILE A 75 9.77 5.37 7.73
C ILE A 75 9.18 6.70 7.26
N TYR A 76 7.84 6.77 7.17
CA TYR A 76 7.10 7.97 6.81
C TYR A 76 5.96 8.24 7.81
N PRO A 77 5.52 9.50 7.96
CA PRO A 77 4.35 9.83 8.80
C PRO A 77 3.01 9.42 8.16
N GLU A 78 3.01 9.06 6.88
CA GLU A 78 1.83 8.67 6.11
C GLU A 78 2.15 7.53 5.14
N SER A 79 1.13 6.77 4.75
CA SER A 79 1.24 5.69 3.78
C SER A 79 1.69 6.19 2.41
N GLN A 80 2.86 5.76 1.99
CA GLN A 80 3.44 6.19 0.73
C GLN A 80 2.79 5.53 -0.48
N HIS A 81 2.16 4.37 -0.34
CA HIS A 81 1.46 3.72 -1.46
C HIS A 81 0.22 4.48 -1.97
N TYR A 82 -0.10 5.65 -1.40
CA TYR A 82 -1.05 6.63 -1.96
C TYR A 82 -0.38 7.75 -2.74
N VAL A 83 0.84 8.10 -2.34
CA VAL A 83 1.58 9.25 -2.83
C VAL A 83 2.56 8.83 -3.93
N ARG A 84 3.14 7.65 -3.76
CA ARG A 84 4.18 7.07 -4.60
C ARG A 84 3.68 5.77 -5.21
N HIS A 85 4.13 5.53 -6.43
CA HIS A 85 4.01 4.23 -7.05
C HIS A 85 5.11 3.31 -6.55
N GLU A 86 5.00 2.03 -6.88
CA GLU A 86 6.10 1.08 -6.75
C GLU A 86 6.52 0.91 -5.29
N CYS A 87 5.56 0.89 -4.36
CA CYS A 87 5.84 0.66 -2.95
C CYS A 87 4.66 0.02 -2.20
N ILE A 88 4.96 -0.57 -1.05
CA ILE A 88 3.98 -1.05 -0.06
C ILE A 88 4.32 -0.38 1.27
N SER A 89 3.30 0.12 1.97
CA SER A 89 3.50 0.71 3.30
C SER A 89 2.70 -0.04 4.35
N PHE A 90 3.35 -0.34 5.47
CA PHE A 90 2.78 -1.05 6.59
C PHE A 90 2.63 -0.09 7.77
N PRO A 91 1.43 0.02 8.37
CA PRO A 91 1.24 0.88 9.51
C PRO A 91 1.86 0.27 10.77
N VAL A 92 2.49 1.11 11.57
CA VAL A 92 3.04 0.76 12.87
C VAL A 92 2.56 1.79 13.87
N VAL A 93 1.94 1.34 14.95
CA VAL A 93 1.61 2.23 16.07
C VAL A 93 2.92 2.61 16.77
N ASP A 94 3.20 3.90 16.87
CA ASP A 94 4.34 4.44 17.60
C ASP A 94 4.12 4.18 19.08
N TYR A 95 5.06 3.47 19.72
CA TYR A 95 5.06 3.34 21.16
C TYR A 95 6.14 4.25 21.71
N PRO A 96 5.90 4.94 22.84
CA PRO A 96 6.98 5.60 23.55
C PRO A 96 7.96 4.53 24.02
N THR A 97 9.06 4.37 23.30
CA THR A 97 10.19 3.59 23.75
C THR A 97 10.83 4.37 24.89
N GLY A 98 10.64 3.92 26.14
CA GLY A 98 11.31 4.49 27.31
C GLY A 98 12.82 4.22 27.35
N THR A 99 13.44 3.98 26.19
CA THR A 99 14.85 3.66 26.00
C THR A 99 15.45 4.67 25.03
N ASP A 100 16.61 5.22 25.42
CA ASP A 100 17.41 6.13 24.59
C ASP A 100 18.33 5.37 23.60
N ASP A 101 18.30 4.02 23.62
CA ASP A 101 19.09 3.19 22.72
C ASP A 101 18.45 3.12 21.32
N ILE A 102 18.97 3.95 20.42
CA ILE A 102 18.54 4.08 19.02
C ILE A 102 18.55 2.72 18.29
N VAL A 103 19.46 1.80 18.62
CA VAL A 103 19.53 0.48 17.97
C VAL A 103 18.34 -0.38 18.37
N GLN A 104 18.01 -0.41 19.67
CA GLN A 104 16.82 -1.11 20.16
C GLN A 104 15.53 -0.50 19.63
N VAL A 105 15.45 0.84 19.58
CA VAL A 105 14.31 1.54 18.99
C VAL A 105 14.13 1.15 17.53
N THR A 106 15.21 1.14 16.75
CA THR A 106 15.17 0.76 15.32
C THR A 106 14.73 -0.69 15.14
N HIS A 107 15.29 -1.63 15.92
CA HIS A 107 14.88 -3.04 15.87
C HIS A 107 13.38 -3.21 16.20
N ILE A 108 12.88 -2.56 17.25
CA ILE A 108 11.47 -2.65 17.65
C ILE A 108 10.56 -2.06 16.57
N ILE A 109 10.96 -0.93 15.98
CA ILE A 109 10.19 -0.28 14.92
C ILE A 109 10.16 -1.15 13.65
N MET A 110 11.22 -1.89 13.34
CA MET A 110 11.30 -2.73 12.13
C MET A 110 10.71 -4.14 12.30
N ALA A 111 10.66 -4.69 13.52
CA ALA A 111 10.04 -5.99 13.77
C ALA A 111 8.51 -5.97 13.66
N ARG A 112 7.87 -4.86 14.03
CA ARG A 112 6.40 -4.72 13.94
C ARG A 112 5.80 -4.69 12.54
N PRO A 113 6.34 -3.94 11.56
CA PRO A 113 5.80 -3.95 10.22
C PRO A 113 6.01 -5.32 9.55
N GLU A 114 7.02 -6.10 9.98
CA GLU A 114 7.19 -7.50 9.60
C GLU A 114 6.02 -8.35 10.09
N GLU A 115 5.65 -8.29 11.37
CA GLU A 115 4.45 -8.98 11.89
C GLU A 115 3.18 -8.60 11.12
N VAL A 116 3.02 -7.32 10.75
CA VAL A 116 1.88 -6.85 9.95
C VAL A 116 1.93 -7.42 8.53
N ALA A 117 3.11 -7.47 7.90
CA ALA A 117 3.26 -8.04 6.57
C ALA A 117 3.02 -9.56 6.56
N GLU A 118 3.49 -10.26 7.60
CA GLU A 118 3.24 -11.69 7.81
C GLU A 118 1.75 -11.98 7.97
N PHE A 119 1.03 -11.20 8.78
CA PHE A 119 -0.42 -11.30 8.91
C PHE A 119 -1.12 -11.18 7.54
N TRP A 120 -0.79 -10.16 6.75
CA TRP A 120 -1.39 -9.99 5.42
C TRP A 120 -1.01 -11.09 4.44
N LEU A 121 0.20 -11.66 4.56
CA LEU A 121 0.63 -12.79 3.77
C LEU A 121 -0.19 -14.05 4.10
N GLU A 122 -0.49 -14.29 5.36
CA GLU A 122 -1.40 -15.37 5.78
C GLU A 122 -2.81 -15.17 5.24
N GLU A 123 -3.35 -13.95 5.31
CA GLU A 123 -4.66 -13.60 4.76
C GLU A 123 -4.70 -13.80 3.23
N LEU A 124 -3.63 -13.43 2.51
CA LEU A 124 -3.50 -13.64 1.06
C LEU A 124 -3.48 -15.14 0.73
N ARG A 125 -2.64 -15.92 1.42
CA ARG A 125 -2.52 -17.36 1.22
C ARG A 125 -3.83 -18.10 1.53
N ALA A 126 -4.61 -17.59 2.46
CA ALA A 126 -5.93 -18.11 2.76
C ALA A 126 -7.03 -17.66 1.77
N GLY A 127 -6.70 -16.82 0.79
CA GLY A 127 -7.64 -16.29 -0.19
C GLY A 127 -8.69 -15.35 0.39
N ARG A 128 -8.46 -14.79 1.58
CA ARG A 128 -9.38 -13.86 2.25
C ARG A 128 -9.23 -12.42 1.78
N VAL A 129 -8.03 -12.09 1.28
CA VAL A 129 -7.68 -10.77 0.77
C VAL A 129 -6.95 -10.86 -0.57
N THR A 130 -6.85 -9.74 -1.26
CA THR A 130 -5.99 -9.54 -2.43
C THR A 130 -5.28 -8.19 -2.35
N LEU A 131 -4.13 -8.04 -3.01
CA LEU A 131 -3.46 -6.73 -3.15
C LEU A 131 -4.02 -5.95 -4.33
N ASP A 132 -4.25 -4.65 -4.13
CA ASP A 132 -4.59 -3.70 -5.20
C ASP A 132 -3.35 -3.39 -6.06
N ARG A 133 -3.00 -4.32 -6.96
CA ARG A 133 -1.81 -4.19 -7.82
C ARG A 133 -1.82 -2.94 -8.69
N GLU A 134 -2.99 -2.46 -9.11
CA GLU A 134 -3.08 -1.23 -9.89
C GLU A 134 -2.66 0.01 -9.10
N ARG A 135 -2.71 -0.06 -7.76
CA ARG A 135 -2.23 1.01 -6.88
C ARG A 135 -0.71 0.94 -6.72
N ILE A 136 -0.16 -0.27 -6.62
CA ILE A 136 1.29 -0.49 -6.52
C ILE A 136 1.97 -0.19 -7.86
N PHE A 137 1.42 -0.72 -8.96
CA PHE A 137 1.97 -0.62 -10.30
C PHE A 137 0.93 -0.03 -11.26
N PRO A 138 0.68 1.27 -11.20
CA PRO A 138 -0.32 1.87 -12.06
C PRO A 138 0.11 1.84 -13.53
N PRO A 139 -0.85 1.71 -14.46
CA PRO A 139 -0.56 1.63 -15.89
C PRO A 139 0.15 2.90 -16.36
N LYS A 140 1.12 2.77 -17.28
CA LYS A 140 1.98 3.88 -17.74
C LYS A 140 1.24 5.16 -18.18
N ASN A 141 -0.03 5.07 -18.54
CA ASN A 141 -0.86 6.20 -18.99
C ASN A 141 -1.44 7.04 -17.84
N SER A 142 -1.48 6.56 -16.60
CA SER A 142 -1.92 7.35 -15.43
C SER A 142 -0.85 8.31 -14.92
N ARG A 143 0.43 8.07 -15.25
CA ARG A 143 1.57 8.92 -14.87
C ARG A 143 1.44 10.37 -15.35
N LYS A 144 0.76 10.61 -16.49
CA LYS A 144 0.62 11.96 -17.07
C LYS A 144 -0.36 12.88 -16.34
N ASN A 145 -1.26 12.34 -15.53
CA ASN A 145 -2.27 13.16 -14.84
C ASN A 145 -1.82 13.62 -13.46
N GLN A 146 -0.97 12.86 -12.77
CA GLN A 146 -0.53 13.19 -11.41
C GLN A 146 0.53 14.32 -11.40
N ASP A 147 1.43 14.35 -12.38
CA ASP A 147 2.44 15.41 -12.54
C ASP A 147 1.84 16.79 -12.88
N ARG A 148 0.60 16.83 -13.38
CA ARG A 148 -0.10 18.09 -13.69
C ARG A 148 -0.80 18.69 -12.48
N GLU A 149 -1.16 17.88 -11.50
CA GLU A 149 -1.85 18.32 -10.29
C GLU A 149 -0.88 18.85 -9.22
N SER A 150 0.39 18.43 -9.24
CA SER A 150 1.46 18.94 -8.36
C SER A 150 2.13 20.24 -8.83
N THR A 151 1.73 20.77 -10.01
CA THR A 151 2.27 22.04 -10.55
C THR A 151 1.27 23.21 -10.38
N LEU A 152 0.18 22.99 -9.66
CA LEU A 152 -0.84 24.00 -9.36
C LEU A 152 -0.97 24.20 -7.84
N GLU A 153 0.13 24.56 -7.19
CA GLU A 153 0.13 25.26 -5.89
C GLU A 153 1.07 26.47 -5.96
#